data_AF-A0AA87ZNE3-F1
#
_entry.id   AF-A0AA87ZNE3-F1
#
_cell.length_a   1.000
_cell.length_b   1.000
_cell.length_c   1.000
_cell.angle_alpha   90.00
_cell.angle_beta   90.00
_cell.angle_gamma   90.00
#
_symmetry.space_group_name_H-M   'P 1'
#
loop_
_entity.id
_entity.type
_entity.pdbx_description
1 polymer ?
#
loop_
_entity_poly.entity_id
_entity_poly.type
_entity_poly.pdbx_seq_one_letter_code
_entity_poly.pdbx_strand_id
1 'polypeptide(L)'
;MVGVNSTMEGGGAGFLVTTQKRGRYKKLPVTNDVDFPDGFSYHGFHFHGFEHDPINDNYKLVRVTQFHGELEHSFDSVVDVYSSKSDSWTRKKGFLPYILGVNIPNGVLVGNALHWMASRWSKSDDSKFIVAFDLVTEKYREIPTPKFQKNGTIEVSLEVLGSSLCVTCNYIMPHYFLGVYEDFVLSLVGNLVKGNQI
;
A
#
# COMPACT_ATOMS: atom_id res chain seq x y z
N MET A 1 -16.03 9.25 3.75
CA MET A 1 -15.03 8.22 4.09
C MET A 1 -15.62 6.85 3.78
N VAL A 2 -14.90 6.05 3.00
CA VAL A 2 -15.19 4.62 2.80
C VAL A 2 -14.19 3.88 3.68
N GLY A 3 -14.67 3.06 4.61
CA GLY A 3 -13.83 2.27 5.50
C GLY A 3 -13.83 0.81 5.05
N VAL A 4 -12.66 0.24 4.83
CA VAL A 4 -12.49 -1.20 4.59
C VAL A 4 -11.93 -1.81 5.86
N ASN A 5 -12.71 -2.68 6.51
CA ASN A 5 -12.25 -3.45 7.65
C ASN A 5 -12.14 -4.91 7.25
N SER A 6 -10.98 -5.51 7.52
CA SER A 6 -10.80 -6.96 7.46
C SER A 6 -11.34 -7.58 8.75
N THR A 7 -12.21 -8.57 8.62
CA THR A 7 -12.70 -9.36 9.75
C THR A 7 -12.34 -10.83 9.51
N MET A 8 -11.70 -11.48 10.47
CA MET A 8 -11.53 -12.93 10.47
C MET A 8 -12.74 -13.55 11.17
N GLU A 9 -13.68 -14.10 10.40
CA GLU A 9 -14.75 -14.94 10.95
C GLU A 9 -14.82 -16.24 10.14
N GLY A 10 -14.70 -17.38 10.81
CA GLY A 10 -14.93 -18.70 10.19
C GLY A 10 -13.85 -19.19 9.24
N GLY A 11 -12.56 -19.01 9.58
CA GLY A 11 -11.45 -19.62 8.84
C GLY A 11 -11.06 -18.95 7.52
N GLY A 12 -11.77 -17.90 7.10
CA GLY A 12 -11.43 -17.09 5.91
C GLY A 12 -11.43 -15.59 6.21
N ALA A 13 -10.55 -14.83 5.56
CA ALA A 13 -10.52 -13.38 5.69
C ALA A 13 -11.64 -12.74 4.85
N GLY A 14 -12.65 -12.18 5.52
CA GLY A 14 -13.73 -11.42 4.88
C GLY A 14 -13.45 -9.92 4.89
N PHE A 15 -13.76 -9.22 3.79
CA PHE A 15 -13.72 -7.76 3.72
C PHE A 15 -15.12 -7.17 3.82
N LEU A 16 -15.27 -6.17 4.69
CA LEU A 16 -16.44 -5.31 4.74
C LEU A 16 -16.07 -3.95 4.15
N VAL A 17 -16.80 -3.54 3.11
CA VAL A 17 -16.72 -2.17 2.61
C VAL A 17 -17.90 -1.38 3.18
N THR A 18 -17.58 -0.33 3.92
CA THR A 18 -18.57 0.59 4.49
C THR A 18 -18.57 1.89 3.71
N THR A 19 -19.75 2.34 3.26
CA THR A 19 -19.89 3.64 2.60
C THR A 19 -20.62 4.61 3.51
N GLN A 20 -20.03 5.77 3.80
CA GLN A 20 -20.67 6.79 4.64
C GLN A 20 -21.92 7.40 4.02
N LYS A 21 -22.10 7.30 2.68
CA LYS A 21 -23.24 7.94 2.00
C LYS A 21 -24.60 7.34 2.39
N ARG A 22 -24.64 6.14 2.97
CA ARG A 22 -25.89 5.47 3.37
C ARG A 22 -25.84 4.67 4.67
N GLY A 23 -24.70 4.64 5.39
CA GLY A 23 -24.53 3.74 6.54
C GLY A 23 -24.70 2.26 6.18
N ARG A 24 -24.60 1.91 4.90
CA ARG A 24 -24.77 0.54 4.40
C ARG A 24 -23.39 -0.11 4.33
N TYR A 25 -23.30 -1.31 4.88
CA TYR A 25 -22.16 -2.21 4.69
C TYR A 25 -22.49 -3.20 3.58
N LYS A 26 -21.50 -3.49 2.73
CA LYS A 26 -21.57 -4.61 1.78
C LYS A 26 -20.50 -5.62 2.17
N LYS A 27 -20.92 -6.87 2.37
CA LYS A 27 -20.00 -8.00 2.45
C LYS A 27 -19.52 -8.32 1.04
N LEU A 28 -18.21 -8.30 0.83
CA LEU A 28 -17.63 -8.64 -0.45
C LEU A 28 -17.65 -10.16 -0.64
N PRO A 29 -17.73 -10.65 -1.89
CA PRO A 29 -17.52 -12.07 -2.17
C PRO A 29 -16.17 -12.49 -1.59
N VAL A 30 -16.12 -13.69 -1.01
CA VAL A 30 -14.86 -14.26 -0.55
C VAL A 30 -13.99 -14.45 -1.78
N THR A 31 -12.83 -13.81 -1.78
CA THR A 31 -11.80 -14.10 -2.77
C THR A 31 -11.22 -15.46 -2.42
N ASN A 32 -11.01 -16.31 -3.42
CA ASN A 32 -10.33 -17.59 -3.22
C ASN A 32 -9.02 -17.35 -2.45
N ASP A 33 -8.72 -18.24 -1.52
CA ASP A 33 -7.43 -18.25 -0.87
C ASP A 33 -6.33 -18.36 -1.93
N VAL A 34 -5.18 -17.76 -1.63
CA VAL A 34 -4.02 -17.91 -2.49
C VAL A 34 -3.27 -19.13 -1.99
N ASP A 35 -3.26 -20.20 -2.79
CA ASP A 35 -2.36 -21.31 -2.53
C ASP A 35 -0.93 -20.78 -2.47
N PHE A 36 -0.18 -21.21 -1.45
CA PHE A 36 1.23 -20.88 -1.36
C PHE A 36 1.94 -21.38 -2.63
N PRO A 37 2.69 -20.53 -3.34
CA PRO A 37 3.57 -21.04 -4.37
C PRO A 37 4.58 -22.02 -3.74
N ASP A 38 4.97 -23.06 -4.47
CA ASP A 38 5.94 -24.05 -3.99
C ASP A 38 7.23 -23.36 -3.51
N GLY A 39 7.68 -23.68 -2.28
CA GLY A 39 8.87 -23.09 -1.67
C GLY A 39 8.64 -21.82 -0.84
N PHE A 40 7.38 -21.41 -0.65
CA PHE A 40 7.01 -20.31 0.25
C PHE A 40 6.34 -20.85 1.52
N SER A 41 6.88 -20.51 2.69
CA SER A 41 6.38 -20.98 3.99
C SER A 41 5.59 -19.93 4.78
N TYR A 42 5.62 -18.65 4.36
CA TYR A 42 4.99 -17.55 5.08
C TYR A 42 4.10 -16.66 4.20
N HIS A 43 2.85 -16.43 4.64
CA HIS A 43 2.05 -15.31 4.16
C HIS A 43 2.60 -14.04 4.80
N GLY A 44 3.21 -13.20 3.97
CA GLY A 44 3.92 -11.99 4.39
C GLY A 44 2.98 -10.97 4.98
N PHE A 45 2.25 -10.25 4.13
CA PHE A 45 1.38 -9.15 4.55
C PHE A 45 0.30 -8.91 3.50
N HIS A 46 -0.82 -8.30 3.92
CA HIS A 46 -1.90 -7.87 3.03
C HIS A 46 -1.92 -6.34 2.96
N PHE A 47 -1.80 -5.81 1.76
CA PHE A 47 -1.92 -4.38 1.48
C PHE A 47 -3.20 -4.13 0.72
N HIS A 48 -3.87 -3.02 1.01
CA HIS A 48 -5.16 -2.71 0.42
C HIS A 48 -5.14 -1.33 -0.18
N GLY A 49 -6.01 -1.06 -1.15
CA GLY A 49 -6.29 0.29 -1.60
C GLY A 49 -7.60 0.32 -2.35
N PHE A 50 -8.29 1.44 -2.33
CA PHE A 50 -9.63 1.53 -2.90
C PHE A 50 -9.82 2.80 -3.71
N GLU A 51 -10.71 2.71 -4.69
CA GLU A 51 -11.17 3.81 -5.51
C GLU A 51 -12.68 3.72 -5.66
N HIS A 52 -13.31 4.88 -5.77
CA HIS A 52 -14.68 5.00 -6.19
C HIS A 52 -14.73 5.86 -7.45
N ASP A 53 -15.17 5.27 -8.56
CA ASP A 53 -15.51 5.97 -9.78
C ASP A 53 -16.97 6.46 -9.66
N PRO A 54 -17.20 7.77 -9.39
CA PRO A 54 -18.54 8.29 -9.17
C PRO A 54 -19.38 8.37 -10.44
N ILE A 55 -18.76 8.33 -11.63
CA ILE A 55 -19.47 8.42 -12.91
C ILE A 55 -20.15 7.07 -13.20
N ASN A 56 -19.42 5.98 -12.97
CA ASN A 56 -19.91 4.62 -13.21
C ASN A 56 -20.50 3.95 -11.96
N ASP A 57 -20.51 4.64 -10.81
CA ASP A 57 -20.85 4.10 -9.48
C ASP A 57 -20.13 2.76 -9.21
N ASN A 58 -18.85 2.71 -9.59
CA ASN A 58 -18.03 1.51 -9.52
C ASN A 58 -16.97 1.68 -8.45
N TYR A 59 -16.99 0.80 -7.47
CA TYR A 59 -15.97 0.71 -6.44
C TYR A 59 -14.96 -0.35 -6.87
N LYS A 60 -13.69 0.05 -6.87
CA LYS A 60 -12.56 -0.87 -7.04
C LYS A 60 -11.85 -1.04 -5.71
N LEU A 61 -11.56 -2.28 -5.34
CA LEU A 61 -10.73 -2.60 -4.19
C LEU A 61 -9.56 -3.44 -4.70
N VAL A 62 -8.36 -2.99 -4.41
CA VAL A 62 -7.11 -3.69 -4.70
C VAL A 62 -6.62 -4.31 -3.41
N ARG A 63 -6.25 -5.59 -3.48
CA ARG A 63 -5.55 -6.32 -2.43
C ARG A 63 -4.25 -6.86 -3.01
N VAL A 64 -3.14 -6.56 -2.34
CA VAL A 64 -1.83 -7.16 -2.63
C VAL A 64 -1.50 -8.12 -1.50
N THR A 65 -1.28 -9.39 -1.84
CA THR A 65 -0.79 -10.41 -0.92
C THR A 65 0.66 -10.71 -1.27
N GLN A 66 1.56 -10.57 -0.30
CA GLN A 66 2.98 -10.86 -0.48
C GLN A 66 3.36 -12.17 0.20
N PHE A 67 4.20 -12.97 -0.46
CA PHE A 67 4.70 -14.26 0.00
C PHE A 67 6.21 -14.16 0.20
N HIS A 68 6.68 -14.69 1.33
CA HIS A 68 8.10 -14.75 1.65
C HIS A 68 8.50 -16.20 1.87
N GLY A 69 9.50 -16.66 1.13
CA GLY A 69 10.17 -17.93 1.39
C GLY A 69 11.42 -17.72 2.26
N GLU A 70 12.07 -18.83 2.59
CA GLU A 70 13.25 -18.85 3.47
C GLU A 70 14.56 -18.52 2.75
N LEU A 71 14.55 -18.52 1.42
CA LEU A 71 15.74 -18.32 0.59
C LEU A 71 15.93 -16.84 0.23
N GLU A 72 17.18 -16.49 -0.12
CA GLU A 72 17.44 -15.17 -0.67
C GLU A 72 16.73 -15.04 -2.03
N HIS A 73 15.95 -13.96 -2.20
CA HIS A 73 15.09 -13.71 -3.37
C HIS A 73 13.86 -14.61 -3.52
N SER A 74 13.47 -15.41 -2.51
CA SER A 74 12.16 -16.07 -2.52
C SER A 74 11.07 -15.08 -2.08
N PHE A 75 10.66 -14.23 -3.02
CA PHE A 75 9.59 -13.26 -2.85
C PHE A 75 8.62 -13.35 -4.03
N ASP A 76 7.32 -13.41 -3.75
CA ASP A 76 6.28 -13.34 -4.77
C ASP A 76 5.11 -12.50 -4.27
N SER A 77 4.27 -12.06 -5.20
CA SER A 77 3.07 -11.30 -4.89
C SER A 77 1.92 -11.62 -5.83
N VAL A 78 0.74 -11.56 -5.26
CA VAL A 78 -0.53 -11.70 -5.97
C VAL A 78 -1.36 -10.46 -5.72
N VAL A 79 -2.04 -10.01 -6.77
CA VAL A 79 -2.85 -8.80 -6.74
C VAL A 79 -4.25 -9.15 -7.18
N ASP A 80 -5.20 -8.95 -6.28
CA ASP A 80 -6.61 -9.15 -6.51
C ASP A 80 -7.29 -7.79 -6.65
N VAL A 81 -8.05 -7.61 -7.73
CA VAL A 81 -8.84 -6.41 -7.99
C VAL A 81 -10.31 -6.79 -7.99
N TYR A 82 -11.06 -6.28 -7.03
CA TYR A 82 -12.51 -6.36 -6.98
C TYR A 82 -13.13 -5.19 -7.76
N SER A 83 -14.23 -5.44 -8.46
CA SER A 83 -15.08 -4.40 -9.03
C SER A 83 -16.53 -4.61 -8.59
N SER A 84 -17.15 -3.57 -8.00
CA SER A 84 -18.56 -3.63 -7.58
C SER A 84 -19.53 -3.79 -8.74
N LYS A 85 -19.16 -3.33 -9.94
CA LYS A 85 -19.98 -3.46 -11.15
C LYS A 85 -20.12 -4.91 -11.61
N SER A 86 -19.05 -5.70 -11.51
CA SER A 86 -19.05 -7.13 -11.84
C SER A 86 -19.36 -8.02 -10.63
N ASP A 87 -19.30 -7.45 -9.43
CA ASP A 87 -19.34 -8.14 -8.15
C ASP A 87 -18.37 -9.34 -8.06
N SER A 88 -17.17 -9.17 -8.60
CA SER A 88 -16.19 -10.25 -8.72
C SER A 88 -14.75 -9.77 -8.50
N TRP A 89 -13.87 -10.71 -8.17
CA TRP A 89 -12.43 -10.50 -8.04
C TRP A 89 -11.71 -10.98 -9.30
N THR A 90 -10.76 -10.19 -9.78
CA THR A 90 -9.82 -10.57 -10.84
C THR A 90 -8.41 -10.66 -10.25
N ARG A 91 -7.76 -11.81 -10.42
CA ARG A 91 -6.43 -12.10 -9.87
C ARG A 91 -5.32 -11.91 -10.91
N LYS A 92 -4.21 -11.32 -10.49
CA LYS A 92 -2.96 -11.19 -11.24
C LYS A 92 -1.79 -11.75 -10.43
N LYS A 93 -1.02 -12.68 -11.01
CA LYS A 93 0.15 -13.33 -10.37
C LYS A 93 1.46 -12.67 -10.84
N GLY A 94 2.51 -12.76 -10.02
CA GLY A 94 3.88 -12.35 -10.38
C GLY A 94 4.03 -10.86 -10.64
N PHE A 95 3.22 -10.04 -9.97
CA PHE A 95 2.91 -8.70 -10.47
C PHE A 95 3.77 -7.60 -9.81
N LEU A 96 4.30 -7.83 -8.60
CA LEU A 96 5.23 -6.93 -7.93
C LEU A 96 6.53 -7.65 -7.54
N PRO A 97 7.71 -7.22 -8.01
CA PRO A 97 9.01 -7.70 -7.55
C PRO A 97 9.55 -6.89 -6.34
N TYR A 98 8.66 -6.28 -5.55
CA TYR A 98 9.02 -5.34 -4.48
C TYR A 98 8.35 -5.70 -3.16
N ILE A 99 9.03 -5.44 -2.05
CA ILE A 99 8.45 -5.53 -0.71
C ILE A 99 7.70 -4.22 -0.46
N LEU A 100 6.44 -4.31 -0.03
CA LEU A 100 5.69 -3.12 0.35
C LEU A 100 5.90 -2.81 1.83
N GLY A 101 5.97 -1.53 2.17
CA GLY A 101 6.25 -1.06 3.53
C GLY A 101 5.11 -1.36 4.49
N VAL A 102 5.37 -2.20 5.50
CA VAL A 102 4.36 -2.69 6.45
C VAL A 102 3.75 -1.61 7.35
N ASN A 103 4.43 -0.48 7.53
CA ASN A 103 3.96 0.59 8.41
C ASN A 103 2.68 1.25 7.87
N ILE A 104 2.40 1.14 6.56
CA ILE A 104 1.22 1.73 5.91
C ILE A 104 0.62 0.71 4.95
N PRO A 105 -0.19 -0.24 5.45
CA PRO A 105 -0.77 -1.28 4.61
C PRO A 105 -1.80 -0.74 3.60
N ASN A 106 -2.33 0.47 3.84
CA ASN A 106 -3.32 1.10 2.98
C ASN A 106 -2.67 2.02 1.96
N GLY A 107 -2.92 1.76 0.68
CA GLY A 107 -2.43 2.52 -0.45
C GLY A 107 -3.12 3.88 -0.54
N VAL A 108 -2.34 4.88 -0.93
CA VAL A 108 -2.77 6.27 -1.04
C VAL A 108 -3.23 6.54 -2.47
N LEU A 109 -4.51 6.89 -2.64
CA LEU A 109 -5.08 7.21 -3.95
C LEU A 109 -4.76 8.66 -4.32
N VAL A 110 -4.05 8.87 -5.43
CA VAL A 110 -3.81 10.19 -6.05
C VAL A 110 -4.00 10.07 -7.55
N GLY A 111 -4.93 10.86 -8.10
CA GLY A 111 -5.40 10.66 -9.47
C GLY A 111 -6.02 9.27 -9.61
N ASN A 112 -5.59 8.52 -10.61
CA ASN A 112 -6.11 7.17 -10.91
C ASN A 112 -5.18 6.06 -10.39
N ALA A 113 -4.26 6.37 -9.48
CA ALA A 113 -3.26 5.42 -9.01
C ALA A 113 -3.20 5.32 -7.49
N LEU A 114 -3.07 4.08 -7.00
CA LEU A 114 -2.76 3.77 -5.61
C LEU A 114 -1.26 3.74 -5.40
N HIS A 115 -0.78 4.35 -4.33
CA HIS A 115 0.63 4.51 -4.04
C HIS A 115 1.00 3.83 -2.72
N TRP A 116 2.09 3.08 -2.71
CA TRP A 116 2.67 2.48 -1.53
C TRP A 116 4.17 2.75 -1.47
N MET A 117 4.71 2.82 -0.26
CA MET A 117 6.15 2.74 -0.05
C MET A 117 6.63 1.32 -0.34
N ALA A 118 7.77 1.19 -1.01
CA ALA A 118 8.36 -0.08 -1.36
C ALA A 118 9.88 -0.06 -1.20
N SER A 119 10.45 -1.26 -1.07
CA SER A 119 11.90 -1.50 -1.12
C SER A 119 12.19 -2.77 -1.93
N ARG A 120 13.44 -2.92 -2.37
CA ARG A 120 13.90 -4.14 -3.04
C ARG A 120 14.31 -5.17 -1.99
N TRP A 121 14.04 -6.45 -2.26
CA TRP A 121 14.57 -7.55 -1.44
C TRP A 121 16.07 -7.72 -1.73
N SER A 122 16.89 -6.91 -1.07
CA SER A 122 18.34 -6.97 -1.16
C SER A 122 18.94 -6.53 0.17
N LYS A 123 19.82 -7.36 0.75
CA LYS A 123 20.59 -7.01 1.96
C LYS A 123 21.51 -5.79 1.76
N SER A 124 21.74 -5.38 0.51
CA SER A 124 22.66 -4.29 0.15
C SER A 124 21.96 -3.01 -0.30
N ASP A 125 20.65 -3.06 -0.56
CA ASP A 125 19.89 -1.95 -1.11
C ASP A 125 18.68 -1.60 -0.23
N ASP A 126 18.92 -0.72 0.73
CA ASP A 126 17.87 -0.10 1.56
C ASP A 126 17.17 1.07 0.84
N SER A 127 17.30 1.20 -0.48
CA SER A 127 16.60 2.27 -1.20
C SER A 127 15.09 2.07 -1.11
N LYS A 128 14.44 3.08 -0.54
CA LYS A 128 12.98 3.21 -0.55
C LYS A 128 12.58 3.93 -1.83
N PHE A 129 11.46 3.53 -2.40
CA PHE A 129 10.82 4.22 -3.52
C PHE A 129 9.31 4.06 -3.37
N ILE A 130 8.55 4.73 -4.24
CA ILE A 130 7.10 4.61 -4.28
C ILE A 130 6.72 3.73 -5.45
N VAL A 131 5.84 2.77 -5.22
CA VAL A 131 5.17 2.03 -6.29
C VAL A 131 3.79 2.63 -6.48
N ALA A 132 3.47 2.99 -7.72
CA ALA A 132 2.14 3.43 -8.11
C ALA A 132 1.47 2.36 -8.97
N PHE A 133 0.26 1.94 -8.58
CA PHE A 133 -0.61 1.06 -9.36
C PHE A 133 -1.69 1.89 -10.03
N ASP A 134 -1.65 1.99 -11.35
CA ASP A 134 -2.68 2.69 -12.11
C ASP A 134 -3.91 1.79 -12.27
N LEU A 135 -5.06 2.25 -11.79
CA LEU A 135 -6.31 1.47 -11.73
C LEU A 135 -7.04 1.39 -13.09
N VAL A 136 -6.61 2.17 -14.09
CA VAL A 136 -7.19 2.20 -15.43
C VAL A 136 -6.43 1.22 -16.33
N THR A 137 -5.12 1.36 -16.35
CA THR A 137 -4.22 0.53 -17.16
C THR A 137 -3.83 -0.77 -16.47
N GLU A 138 -4.05 -0.84 -15.16
CA GLU A 138 -3.67 -1.94 -14.28
C GLU A 138 -2.18 -2.30 -14.46
N LYS A 139 -1.32 -1.28 -14.44
CA LYS A 139 0.14 -1.37 -14.53
C LYS A 139 0.80 -0.64 -13.36
N TYR A 140 2.02 -1.06 -13.04
CA TYR A 140 2.85 -0.36 -12.05
C TYR A 140 3.86 0.56 -12.69
N ARG A 141 4.29 1.53 -11.88
CA ARG A 141 5.49 2.32 -12.13
C ARG A 141 6.22 2.60 -10.81
N GLU A 142 7.53 2.67 -10.89
CA GLU A 142 8.39 3.16 -9.81
C GLU A 142 8.43 4.68 -9.85
N ILE A 143 8.35 5.32 -8.69
CA ILE A 143 8.55 6.75 -8.51
C ILE A 143 9.69 6.93 -7.49
N PRO A 144 10.80 7.57 -7.87
CA PRO A 144 11.92 7.78 -6.97
C PRO A 144 11.49 8.68 -5.81
N THR A 145 11.91 8.34 -4.59
CA THR A 145 11.73 9.23 -3.44
C THR A 145 12.88 10.21 -3.34
N PRO A 146 12.71 11.33 -2.60
CA PRO A 146 13.83 12.15 -2.17
C PRO A 146 14.88 11.30 -1.44
N LYS A 147 16.15 11.73 -1.51
CA LYS A 147 17.21 11.09 -0.74
C LYS A 147 17.04 11.46 0.74
N PHE A 148 16.83 10.46 1.58
CA PHE A 148 16.76 10.64 3.03
C PHE A 148 18.16 10.56 3.64
N GLN A 149 18.43 11.34 4.70
CA GLN A 149 19.72 11.29 5.39
C GLN A 149 19.83 10.02 6.23
N LYS A 150 20.91 9.25 6.11
CA LYS A 150 21.05 7.96 6.82
C LYS A 150 21.43 8.08 8.30
N ASN A 151 21.39 9.28 8.88
CA ASN A 151 21.79 9.50 10.26
C ASN A 151 20.61 9.17 11.19
N GLY A 152 20.42 7.90 11.51
CA GLY A 152 19.37 7.43 12.41
C GLY A 152 18.22 6.67 11.70
N THR A 153 17.17 6.38 12.46
CA THR A 153 16.00 5.65 11.95
C THR A 153 15.05 6.64 11.27
N ILE A 154 14.58 6.30 10.07
CA ILE A 154 13.67 7.15 9.29
C ILE A 154 12.35 6.42 9.10
N GLU A 155 11.31 6.96 9.70
CA GLU A 155 9.94 6.60 9.39
C GLU A 155 9.44 7.46 8.23
N VAL A 156 8.89 6.82 7.20
CA VAL A 156 8.41 7.49 5.99
C VAL A 156 6.94 7.21 5.84
N SER A 157 6.12 8.25 5.70
CA SER A 157 4.69 8.13 5.39
C SER A 157 4.33 8.70 4.03
N LEU A 158 3.27 8.13 3.44
CA LEU A 158 2.62 8.69 2.25
C LEU A 158 1.27 9.27 2.64
N GLU A 159 1.01 10.48 2.16
CA GLU A 159 -0.22 11.20 2.46
C GLU A 159 -0.73 11.96 1.24
N VAL A 160 -1.98 12.39 1.29
CA VAL A 160 -2.58 13.28 0.28
C VAL A 160 -2.61 14.69 0.84
N LEU A 161 -1.93 15.61 0.16
CA LEU A 161 -2.05 17.05 0.43
C LEU A 161 -2.76 17.71 -0.76
N GLY A 162 -4.05 18.03 -0.57
CA GLY A 162 -4.91 18.53 -1.64
C GLY A 162 -5.14 17.47 -2.71
N SER A 163 -4.64 17.69 -3.92
CA SER A 163 -4.65 16.71 -5.01
C SER A 163 -3.27 16.07 -5.27
N SER A 164 -2.31 16.27 -4.37
CA SER A 164 -0.93 15.83 -4.57
C SER A 164 -0.52 14.74 -3.59
N LEU A 165 0.33 13.83 -4.06
CA LEU A 165 1.01 12.86 -3.21
C LEU A 165 2.13 13.57 -2.47
N CYS A 166 2.10 13.43 -1.15
CA CYS A 166 3.12 13.93 -0.24
C CYS A 166 3.86 12.75 0.39
N VAL A 167 5.17 12.90 0.55
CA VAL A 167 5.97 12.08 1.45
C VAL A 167 6.29 12.90 2.68
N THR A 168 6.09 12.32 3.86
CA THR A 168 6.62 12.87 5.12
C THR A 168 7.68 11.94 5.69
N CYS A 169 8.61 12.50 6.45
CA CYS A 169 9.70 11.75 7.05
C CYS A 169 9.93 12.20 8.49
N ASN A 170 10.02 11.24 9.40
CA ASN A 170 10.37 11.48 10.79
C ASN A 170 11.76 10.88 11.06
N TYR A 171 12.69 11.72 11.49
CA TYR A 171 14.04 11.33 11.87
C TYR A 171 14.09 11.05 13.37
N ILE A 172 14.36 9.80 13.73
CA ILE A 172 14.58 9.39 15.11
C ILE A 172 16.09 9.27 15.31
N MET A 173 16.67 10.29 15.94
CA MET A 173 18.10 10.32 16.25
C MET A 173 18.41 9.44 17.46
N PRO A 174 19.37 8.50 17.38
CA PRO A 174 19.81 7.77 18.56
C PRO A 174 20.57 8.73 19.50
N HIS A 175 20.08 8.85 20.73
CA HIS A 175 20.65 9.74 21.75
C HIS A 175 22.12 9.39 22.08
N TYR A 176 23.02 10.35 21.94
CA TYR A 176 24.29 10.37 22.68
C TYR A 176 24.42 11.68 23.46
N PHE A 177 24.14 11.57 24.76
CA PHE A 177 24.55 12.40 25.90
C PHE A 177 24.03 13.85 26.12
N LEU A 178 23.62 14.03 27.38
CA LEU A 178 23.41 15.24 28.21
C LEU A 178 22.31 16.21 27.77
N GLY A 179 21.16 15.99 28.42
CA GLY A 179 19.93 16.75 28.30
C GLY A 179 20.14 18.23 28.14
N VAL A 180 19.69 18.75 27.00
CA VAL A 180 18.41 19.45 26.92
C VAL A 180 17.84 19.22 25.50
N TYR A 181 16.50 19.34 25.36
CA TYR A 181 15.75 19.84 24.19
C TYR A 181 14.95 18.89 23.30
N GLU A 182 13.66 19.28 23.24
CA GLU A 182 12.78 19.54 22.09
C GLU A 182 12.81 18.60 20.88
N ASP A 183 11.66 17.97 20.67
CA ASP A 183 11.26 17.28 19.45
C ASP A 183 11.34 18.22 18.24
N PHE A 184 12.48 18.24 17.53
CA PHE A 184 12.55 18.85 16.21
C PHE A 184 12.05 17.87 15.14
N VAL A 185 10.74 17.88 14.93
CA VAL A 185 10.10 17.22 13.79
C VAL A 185 10.38 18.03 12.52
N LEU A 186 11.39 17.62 11.74
CA LEU A 186 11.58 18.13 10.38
C LEU A 186 10.75 17.29 9.40
N SER A 187 9.46 17.61 9.26
CA SER A 187 8.62 17.06 8.20
C SER A 187 9.00 17.71 6.86
N LEU A 188 9.82 17.04 6.06
CA LEU A 188 10.01 17.46 4.67
C LEU A 188 8.75 17.07 3.88
N VAL A 189 7.89 18.03 3.56
CA VAL A 189 6.71 17.86 2.70
C VAL A 189 7.18 17.99 1.25
N GLY A 190 7.43 16.87 0.57
CA GLY A 190 7.72 16.86 -0.86
C GLY A 190 6.47 16.55 -1.67
N ASN A 191 6.04 17.47 -2.55
CA ASN A 191 5.03 17.15 -3.57
C ASN A 191 5.68 16.28 -4.64
N LEU A 192 5.26 15.02 -4.78
CA LEU A 192 5.86 14.08 -5.73
C LEU A 192 5.01 13.83 -6.98
N VAL A 193 3.68 13.87 -6.83
CA VAL A 193 2.76 13.65 -7.95
C VAL A 193 1.61 14.63 -7.80
N LYS A 194 1.33 15.43 -8.84
CA LYS A 194 0.07 16.19 -8.93
C LYS A 194 -0.97 15.29 -9.60
N GLY A 195 -2.10 15.07 -8.95
CA GLY A 195 -3.29 14.52 -9.62
C GLY A 195 -3.81 15.55 -10.61
N ASN A 196 -3.89 15.19 -11.89
CA ASN A 196 -4.63 16.00 -12.85
C ASN A 196 -6.11 15.93 -12.46
N GLN A 197 -6.72 17.09 -12.23
CA GLN A 197 -8.17 17.19 -12.17
C GLN A 197 -8.70 17.06 -13.59
N ILE A 198 -9.67 16.17 -13.78
CA ILE A 198 -10.55 16.14 -14.95
C ILE A 198 -11.93 16.56 -14.47
#